data_AF-A0A4R8BXZ0-F1
#
_entry.id   AF-A0A4R8BXZ0-F1
#
_cell.length_a   1.000
_cell.length_b   1.000
_cell.length_c   1.000
_cell.angle_alpha   90.00
_cell.angle_beta   90.00
_cell.angle_gamma   90.00
#
_symmetry.space_group_name_H-M   'P 1'
#
loop_
_entity.id
_entity.type
_entity.pdbx_description
1 polymer ?
#
loop_
_entity_poly.entity_id
_entity_poly.type
_entity_poly.pdbx_seq_one_letter_code
_entity_poly.pdbx_strand_id
1 'polypeptide(L)'
;MVLAFGGDLEFDPALFEVRRGGVPVPLEPQAFDVLAYLVSHRDRVVSKAELMDGVWGSRFVSETAVTSRIKQIRRALGDDGHSQRMIRTQHGRGYRFVAPVEAQPVLGAGEPIRYTVSDGLHIAYQVTGGGELDIVLISGFVSHLELDWADPRHAHFLDRLGSYGRLIRFDKRGTGMSDRPTGIPDIETRMHDVLSVMDAVGSERAVLVGYSEGGPMAILCAAAHPERVAGLVLYGTYAKRMWSEDYPWALKREYWQAYTEELVGRWDWEADMLMRCPSADEQMQQWWGRRMRAAATPSTVRALMDMNALVDVRDALPAVRVPTLVLQRLGDALVDPEGARFLADRIPGARLELIEGEDHFVSGDPDQILDAIEPFLRGLPGPEHRPSALAAVAAPAGPGAEEVAAGLVAAGGRPCSGPAGRVVVLFDGPATAVRAGLAQLRGAARLGVTIAEVPRDETELDAYGVVTAIALADQAAPGSLWLTSAVRDLLASSGVVTEFAGEQVVGGVEPQAVFRAL
;
A
#
# COMPACT_ATOMS: atom_id res chain seq x y z
N MET A 1 9.26 1.28 -20.66
CA MET A 1 8.58 2.09 -21.70
C MET A 1 8.14 1.15 -22.81
N VAL A 2 6.84 0.90 -22.93
CA VAL A 2 6.28 0.11 -24.04
C VAL A 2 6.28 0.97 -25.30
N LEU A 3 6.85 0.43 -26.37
CA LEU A 3 6.90 1.09 -27.66
C LEU A 3 5.83 0.49 -28.57
N ALA A 4 4.91 1.31 -29.05
CA ALA A 4 3.94 0.91 -30.05
C ALA A 4 4.46 1.24 -31.45
N PHE A 5 4.31 0.32 -32.40
CA PHE A 5 4.60 0.58 -33.81
C PHE A 5 3.75 -0.30 -34.73
N GLY A 6 3.55 0.12 -35.98
CA GLY A 6 2.78 -0.69 -36.95
C GLY A 6 1.27 -0.75 -36.70
N GLY A 7 0.74 0.00 -35.73
CA GLY A 7 -0.69 0.15 -35.42
C GLY A 7 -1.23 -0.82 -34.38
N ASP A 8 -0.69 -2.04 -34.29
CA ASP A 8 -1.16 -3.09 -33.38
C ASP A 8 -0.04 -3.84 -32.64
N LEU A 9 1.24 -3.49 -32.87
CA LEU A 9 2.36 -4.12 -32.19
C LEU A 9 2.84 -3.28 -31.01
N GLU A 10 3.06 -3.98 -29.90
CA GLU A 10 3.66 -3.47 -28.68
C GLU A 10 5.01 -4.18 -28.48
N PHE A 11 6.04 -3.39 -28.22
CA PHE A 11 7.38 -3.87 -27.94
C PHE A 11 7.78 -3.43 -26.55
N ASP A 12 7.96 -4.42 -25.67
CA ASP A 12 8.37 -4.20 -24.30
C ASP A 12 9.81 -4.72 -24.10
N PRO A 13 10.81 -3.82 -24.16
CA PRO A 13 12.21 -4.21 -23.95
C PRO A 13 12.49 -4.68 -22.53
N ALA A 14 11.67 -4.31 -21.53
CA ALA A 14 11.87 -4.74 -20.15
C ALA A 14 11.37 -6.17 -19.94
N LEU A 15 10.24 -6.53 -20.54
CA LEU A 15 9.66 -7.87 -20.42
C LEU A 15 10.21 -8.88 -21.45
N PHE A 16 11.13 -8.47 -22.33
CA PHE A 16 11.59 -9.30 -23.46
C PHE A 16 10.44 -9.80 -24.36
N GLU A 17 9.38 -8.98 -24.49
CA GLU A 17 8.14 -9.37 -25.17
C GLU A 17 7.81 -8.47 -26.35
N VAL A 18 7.28 -9.11 -27.40
CA VAL A 18 6.58 -8.43 -28.49
C VAL A 18 5.14 -8.93 -28.45
N ARG A 19 4.16 -8.05 -28.46
CA ARG A 19 2.74 -8.41 -28.49
C ARG A 19 2.09 -7.81 -29.73
N ARG A 20 1.05 -8.47 -30.23
CA ARG A 20 0.17 -7.96 -31.28
C ARG A 20 -1.27 -7.97 -30.78
N GLY A 21 -1.87 -6.79 -30.59
CA GLY A 21 -3.17 -6.66 -29.96
C GLY A 21 -3.25 -7.39 -28.61
N GLY A 22 -2.21 -7.25 -27.78
CA GLY A 22 -2.08 -7.90 -26.48
C GLY A 22 -1.64 -9.38 -26.50
N VAL A 23 -1.53 -10.04 -27.66
CA VAL A 23 -1.13 -11.45 -27.76
C VAL A 23 0.38 -11.57 -28.02
N PRO A 24 1.14 -12.36 -27.23
CA PRO A 24 2.58 -12.55 -27.45
C PRO A 24 2.91 -13.08 -28.85
N VAL A 25 3.87 -12.43 -29.50
CA VAL A 25 4.45 -12.83 -30.78
C VAL A 25 5.77 -13.52 -30.50
N PRO A 26 5.90 -14.83 -30.81
CA PRO A 26 7.10 -15.58 -30.49
C PRO A 26 8.31 -15.05 -31.30
N LEU A 27 9.36 -14.70 -30.57
CA LEU A 27 10.62 -14.22 -31.12
C LEU A 27 11.78 -14.92 -30.38
N GLU A 28 12.78 -15.40 -31.13
CA GLU A 28 13.97 -15.96 -30.49
C GLU A 28 14.76 -14.85 -29.78
N PRO A 29 15.44 -15.11 -28.66
CA PRO A 29 16.15 -14.09 -27.87
C PRO A 29 17.10 -13.21 -28.72
N GLN A 30 17.92 -13.82 -29.58
CA GLN A 30 18.81 -13.04 -30.44
C GLN A 30 18.09 -12.21 -31.52
N ALA A 31 16.90 -12.65 -31.96
CA ALA A 31 16.09 -11.83 -32.86
C ALA A 31 15.45 -10.66 -32.08
N PHE A 32 15.12 -10.86 -30.81
CA PHE A 32 14.67 -9.80 -29.91
C PHE A 32 15.75 -8.73 -29.71
N ASP A 33 16.97 -9.14 -29.39
CA ASP A 33 18.08 -8.21 -29.17
C ASP A 33 18.38 -7.36 -30.41
N VAL A 34 18.34 -7.97 -31.61
CA VAL A 34 18.48 -7.25 -32.88
C VAL A 34 17.34 -6.25 -33.08
N LEU A 35 16.09 -6.62 -32.76
CA LEU A 35 14.95 -5.72 -32.86
C LEU A 35 15.09 -4.55 -31.87
N ALA A 36 15.44 -4.83 -30.61
CA ALA A 36 15.68 -3.84 -29.57
C ALA A 36 16.74 -2.83 -30.02
N TYR A 37 17.87 -3.32 -30.55
CA TYR A 37 18.98 -2.49 -31.04
C TYR A 37 18.55 -1.59 -32.21
N LEU A 38 17.75 -2.12 -33.15
CA LEU A 38 17.27 -1.34 -34.28
C LEU A 38 16.24 -0.28 -33.87
N VAL A 39 15.37 -0.58 -32.92
CA VAL A 39 14.35 0.34 -32.40
C VAL A 39 14.99 1.47 -31.58
N SER A 40 16.01 1.17 -30.77
CA SER A 40 16.75 2.19 -30.00
C SER A 40 17.53 3.15 -30.89
N HIS A 41 17.98 2.70 -32.07
CA HIS A 41 18.74 3.50 -33.05
C HIS A 41 17.95 3.85 -34.33
N ARG A 42 16.61 3.94 -34.22
CA ARG A 42 15.66 4.15 -35.33
C ARG A 42 15.87 5.45 -36.13
N ASP A 43 16.53 6.43 -35.55
CA ASP A 43 16.86 7.72 -36.17
C ASP A 43 17.90 7.60 -37.29
N ARG A 44 18.71 6.54 -37.30
CA ARG A 44 19.82 6.34 -38.25
C ARG A 44 19.84 4.97 -38.89
N VAL A 45 20.78 4.77 -39.81
CA VAL A 45 21.08 3.45 -40.38
C VAL A 45 22.09 2.75 -39.46
N VAL A 46 21.80 1.51 -39.10
CA VAL A 46 22.68 0.64 -38.30
C VAL A 46 23.39 -0.33 -39.24
N SER A 47 24.71 -0.36 -39.19
CA SER A 47 25.50 -1.22 -40.09
C SER A 47 25.44 -2.69 -39.67
N LYS A 48 25.76 -3.61 -40.60
CA LYS A 48 25.84 -5.04 -40.24
C LYS A 48 26.96 -5.33 -39.24
N ALA A 49 28.10 -4.67 -39.39
CA ALA A 49 29.23 -4.79 -38.47
C ALA A 49 28.81 -4.35 -37.06
N GLU A 50 28.15 -3.20 -36.97
CA GLU A 50 27.63 -2.67 -35.71
C GLU A 50 26.59 -3.59 -35.05
N LEU A 51 25.68 -4.21 -35.83
CA LEU A 51 24.76 -5.21 -35.29
C LEU A 51 25.50 -6.45 -34.77
N MET A 52 26.53 -6.92 -35.49
CA MET A 52 27.35 -8.06 -35.05
C MET A 52 28.06 -7.72 -33.73
N ASP A 53 28.72 -6.57 -33.66
CA ASP A 53 29.45 -6.14 -32.45
C ASP A 53 28.49 -5.85 -31.28
N GLY A 54 27.39 -5.15 -31.55
CA GLY A 54 26.45 -4.68 -30.55
C GLY A 54 25.51 -5.75 -29.98
N VAL A 55 25.23 -6.82 -30.74
CA VAL A 55 24.31 -7.90 -30.30
C VAL A 55 25.04 -9.21 -30.02
N TRP A 56 26.08 -9.55 -30.78
CA TRP A 56 26.83 -10.80 -30.60
C TRP A 56 28.15 -10.62 -29.83
N GLY A 57 28.60 -9.39 -29.59
CA GLY A 57 29.78 -9.08 -28.79
C GLY A 57 31.04 -9.77 -29.34
N SER A 58 31.69 -10.60 -28.52
CA SER A 58 32.92 -11.33 -28.88
C SER A 58 32.68 -12.60 -29.71
N ARG A 59 31.42 -12.96 -30.01
CA ARG A 59 31.12 -14.16 -30.81
C ARG A 59 31.32 -13.87 -32.29
N PHE A 60 32.23 -14.61 -32.93
CA PHE A 60 32.42 -14.55 -34.38
C PHE A 60 31.19 -15.08 -35.11
N VAL A 61 30.40 -14.17 -35.68
CA VAL A 61 29.24 -14.47 -36.51
C VAL A 61 29.42 -13.91 -37.92
N SER A 62 28.81 -14.59 -38.90
CA SER A 62 28.80 -14.13 -40.29
C SER A 62 27.63 -13.17 -40.54
N GLU A 63 27.73 -12.35 -41.60
CA GLU A 63 26.61 -11.48 -42.00
C GLU A 63 25.31 -12.24 -42.30
N THR A 64 25.42 -13.54 -42.62
CA THR A 64 24.28 -14.45 -42.78
C THR A 64 23.48 -14.63 -41.48
N ALA A 65 24.11 -14.55 -40.30
CA ALA A 65 23.42 -14.59 -39.01
C ALA A 65 22.50 -13.36 -38.85
N VAL A 66 23.04 -12.16 -39.08
CA VAL A 66 22.27 -10.90 -39.06
C VAL A 66 21.10 -11.00 -40.04
N THR A 67 21.37 -11.44 -41.27
CA THR A 67 20.34 -11.53 -42.31
C THR A 67 19.24 -12.53 -41.96
N SER A 68 19.59 -13.64 -41.29
CA SER A 68 18.64 -14.63 -40.78
C SER A 68 17.73 -14.05 -39.68
N ARG A 69 18.31 -13.32 -38.70
CA ARG A 69 17.53 -12.65 -37.64
C ARG A 69 16.59 -11.59 -38.21
N ILE A 70 17.05 -10.76 -39.15
CA ILE A 70 16.20 -9.76 -39.82
C ILE A 70 15.02 -10.42 -40.52
N LYS A 71 15.24 -11.57 -41.19
CA LYS A 71 14.16 -12.32 -41.84
C LYS A 71 13.14 -12.86 -40.83
N GLN A 72 13.60 -13.36 -39.70
CA GLN A 72 12.75 -13.82 -38.61
C GLN A 72 11.92 -12.68 -38.00
N ILE A 73 12.56 -11.56 -37.69
CA ILE A 73 11.90 -10.38 -37.13
C ILE A 73 10.83 -9.88 -38.09
N ARG A 74 11.16 -9.69 -39.37
CA ARG A 74 10.17 -9.26 -40.36
C ARG A 74 8.95 -10.16 -40.36
N ARG A 75 9.14 -11.49 -40.43
CA ARG A 75 8.05 -12.47 -40.39
C ARG A 75 7.20 -12.33 -39.13
N ALA A 76 7.81 -12.22 -37.96
CA ALA A 76 7.12 -12.10 -36.68
C ALA A 76 6.28 -10.81 -36.61
N LEU A 77 6.81 -9.71 -37.12
CA LEU A 77 6.14 -8.41 -37.12
C LEU A 77 5.13 -8.25 -38.29
N GLY A 78 4.97 -9.24 -39.17
CA GLY A 78 4.11 -9.10 -40.36
C GLY A 78 4.67 -8.13 -41.42
N ASP A 79 5.98 -7.94 -41.41
CA ASP A 79 6.78 -7.27 -42.42
C ASP A 79 7.46 -8.30 -43.34
N ASP A 80 8.00 -7.87 -44.47
CA ASP A 80 8.71 -8.77 -45.39
C ASP A 80 9.80 -8.04 -46.19
N GLY A 81 10.59 -8.79 -46.95
CA GLY A 81 11.71 -8.27 -47.73
C GLY A 81 11.31 -7.40 -48.93
N HIS A 82 10.04 -7.42 -49.33
CA HIS A 82 9.49 -6.58 -50.39
C HIS A 82 8.82 -5.31 -49.84
N SER A 83 7.93 -5.44 -48.86
CA SER A 83 7.14 -4.34 -48.31
C SER A 83 7.98 -3.45 -47.38
N GLN A 84 8.88 -4.03 -46.58
CA GLN A 84 9.85 -3.34 -45.71
C GLN A 84 9.26 -2.14 -44.96
N ARG A 85 8.07 -2.34 -44.38
CA ARG A 85 7.29 -1.30 -43.69
C ARG A 85 7.88 -0.96 -42.33
N MET A 86 8.61 -1.88 -41.71
CA MET A 86 9.16 -1.70 -40.36
C MET A 86 10.67 -1.69 -40.38
N ILE A 87 11.29 -2.66 -41.04
CA ILE A 87 12.75 -2.74 -41.16
C ILE A 87 13.12 -2.56 -42.62
N ARG A 88 13.75 -1.43 -42.96
CA ARG A 88 14.24 -1.14 -44.31
C ARG A 88 15.69 -1.54 -44.45
N THR A 89 16.00 -2.28 -45.52
CA THR A 89 17.36 -2.59 -45.93
C THR A 89 17.94 -1.43 -46.73
N GLN A 90 19.07 -0.91 -46.28
CA GLN A 90 19.86 0.07 -47.00
C GLN A 90 21.01 -0.67 -47.69
N HIS A 91 20.86 -0.93 -48.99
CA HIS A 91 21.81 -1.75 -49.75
C HIS A 91 23.26 -1.26 -49.59
N GLY A 92 24.15 -2.18 -49.23
CA GLY A 92 25.56 -1.89 -48.97
C GLY A 92 25.87 -1.13 -47.68
N ARG A 93 24.86 -0.75 -46.87
CA ARG A 93 25.05 0.02 -45.64
C ARG A 93 24.53 -0.67 -44.38
N GLY A 94 23.38 -1.32 -44.43
CA GLY A 94 22.80 -1.99 -43.25
C GLY A 94 21.28 -1.94 -43.20
N TYR A 95 20.73 -1.71 -42.01
CA TYR A 95 19.29 -1.72 -41.77
C TYR A 95 18.85 -0.45 -41.01
N ARG A 96 17.60 -0.04 -41.21
CA ARG A 96 16.98 1.04 -40.45
C ARG A 96 15.58 0.64 -40.04
N PHE A 97 15.24 0.88 -38.77
CA PHE A 97 13.86 0.80 -38.31
C PHE A 97 13.11 2.07 -38.76
N VAL A 98 12.03 1.90 -39.52
CA VAL A 98 11.32 3.00 -40.19
C VAL A 98 9.84 3.10 -39.82
N ALA A 99 9.30 2.15 -39.07
CA ALA A 99 7.94 2.28 -38.56
C ALA A 99 7.87 3.45 -37.57
N PRO A 100 6.77 4.25 -37.58
CA PRO A 100 6.51 5.20 -36.51
C PRO A 100 6.51 4.48 -35.17
N VAL A 101 7.31 4.99 -34.25
CA VAL A 101 7.40 4.47 -32.87
C VAL A 101 6.77 5.50 -31.97
N GLU A 102 5.65 5.13 -31.36
CA GLU A 102 4.99 5.90 -30.32
C GLU A 102 5.38 5.29 -28.98
N ALA A 103 5.92 6.10 -28.08
CA ALA A 103 6.04 5.69 -26.70
C ALA A 103 4.62 5.68 -26.12
N GLN A 104 4.10 4.50 -25.77
CA GLN A 104 2.88 4.49 -24.98
C GLN A 104 3.24 4.98 -23.58
N PRO A 105 2.47 5.94 -23.03
CA PRO A 105 2.69 6.40 -21.67
C PRO A 105 2.58 5.20 -20.75
N VAL A 106 3.59 5.07 -19.88
CA VAL A 106 3.55 4.19 -18.72
C VAL A 106 2.31 4.58 -17.90
N LEU A 107 1.57 3.61 -17.36
CA LEU A 107 0.42 3.92 -16.53
C LEU A 107 0.90 4.82 -15.36
N GLY A 108 0.10 5.81 -14.95
CA GLY A 108 0.45 6.68 -13.81
C GLY A 108 1.43 7.85 -14.04
N ALA A 109 2.28 7.86 -15.07
CA ALA A 109 3.24 8.96 -15.31
C ALA A 109 2.58 10.33 -15.64
N GLY A 110 1.28 10.33 -15.97
CA GLY A 110 0.49 11.53 -16.27
C GLY A 110 -0.51 11.95 -15.18
N GLU A 111 -0.61 11.20 -14.07
CA GLU A 111 -1.55 11.52 -13.00
C GLU A 111 -1.07 12.75 -12.21
N PRO A 112 -1.98 13.69 -11.86
CA PRO A 112 -1.59 14.95 -11.25
C PRO A 112 -1.07 14.73 -9.83
N ILE A 113 0.02 15.44 -9.51
CA ILE A 113 0.54 15.56 -8.16
C ILE A 113 -0.35 16.55 -7.40
N ARG A 114 -0.80 16.13 -6.22
CA ARG A 114 -1.67 16.90 -5.33
C ARG A 114 -0.97 17.11 -4.00
N TYR A 115 -1.56 17.96 -3.16
CA TYR A 115 -1.02 18.28 -1.85
C TYR A 115 -2.11 18.12 -0.79
N THR A 116 -1.72 17.60 0.37
CA THR A 116 -2.49 17.66 1.61
C THR A 116 -1.70 18.46 2.65
N VAL A 117 -2.33 18.82 3.77
CA VAL A 117 -1.65 19.51 4.87
C VAL A 117 -1.54 18.55 6.06
N SER A 118 -0.31 18.35 6.55
CA SER A 118 0.00 17.58 7.76
C SER A 118 0.87 18.44 8.67
N ASP A 119 0.44 18.69 9.90
CA ASP A 119 1.12 19.55 10.88
C ASP A 119 1.56 20.92 10.32
N GLY A 120 0.75 21.50 9.43
CA GLY A 120 1.05 22.79 8.80
C GLY A 120 2.05 22.74 7.63
N LEU A 121 2.48 21.55 7.20
CA LEU A 121 3.32 21.35 6.02
C LEU A 121 2.51 20.78 4.86
N HIS A 122 2.83 21.20 3.63
CA HIS A 122 2.27 20.59 2.43
C HIS A 122 3.00 19.29 2.10
N ILE A 123 2.25 18.20 2.06
CA ILE A 123 2.72 16.87 1.69
C ILE A 123 2.24 16.55 0.28
N ALA A 124 3.19 16.44 -0.64
CA ALA A 124 2.94 16.06 -2.02
C ALA A 124 2.57 14.58 -2.11
N TYR A 125 1.50 14.25 -2.82
CA TYR A 125 1.08 12.88 -3.06
C TYR A 125 0.59 12.68 -4.50
N GLN A 126 0.66 11.43 -4.97
CA GLN A 126 0.18 10.99 -6.26
C GLN A 126 -0.62 9.69 -6.08
N VAL A 127 -1.74 9.59 -6.78
CA VAL A 127 -2.57 8.38 -6.82
C VAL A 127 -2.54 7.83 -8.23
N THR A 128 -2.28 6.53 -8.34
CA THR A 128 -2.20 5.78 -9.60
C THR A 128 -2.85 4.40 -9.42
N GLY A 129 -2.94 3.61 -10.49
CA GLY A 129 -3.62 2.31 -10.44
C GLY A 129 -5.13 2.43 -10.31
N GLY A 130 -5.79 1.35 -9.90
CA GLY A 130 -7.23 1.28 -9.75
C GLY A 130 -7.67 0.03 -8.98
N GLY A 131 -8.96 -0.08 -8.69
CA GLY A 131 -9.52 -1.18 -7.88
C GLY A 131 -9.81 -0.78 -6.44
N GLU A 132 -10.43 -1.70 -5.70
CA GLU A 132 -11.00 -1.45 -4.37
C GLU A 132 -9.96 -1.51 -3.23
N LEU A 133 -8.80 -2.13 -3.47
CA LEU A 133 -7.72 -2.21 -2.46
C LEU A 133 -6.90 -0.94 -2.48
N ASP A 134 -6.87 -0.20 -1.38
CA ASP A 134 -5.95 0.91 -1.21
C ASP A 134 -4.56 0.40 -0.78
N ILE A 135 -3.52 0.88 -1.45
CA ILE A 135 -2.12 0.53 -1.16
C ILE A 135 -1.34 1.83 -0.97
N VAL A 136 -0.82 2.07 0.23
CA VAL A 136 0.05 3.21 0.51
C VAL A 136 1.50 2.75 0.45
N LEU A 137 2.25 3.26 -0.53
CA LEU A 137 3.68 3.01 -0.66
C LEU A 137 4.47 4.09 0.10
N ILE A 138 5.07 3.69 1.22
CA ILE A 138 5.93 4.53 2.04
C ILE A 138 7.38 4.31 1.60
N SER A 139 7.87 5.24 0.78
CA SER A 139 9.19 5.12 0.16
C SER A 139 10.33 5.21 1.19
N GLY A 140 11.44 4.54 0.88
CA GLY A 140 12.71 4.66 1.61
C GLY A 140 13.36 6.03 1.48
N PHE A 141 14.65 6.11 1.84
CA PHE A 141 15.44 7.33 2.04
C PHE A 141 14.87 8.64 1.43
N VAL A 142 15.16 8.90 0.15
CA VAL A 142 14.70 10.09 -0.57
C VAL A 142 13.79 9.65 -1.73
N SER A 143 12.66 10.32 -1.89
CA SER A 143 11.69 10.07 -2.97
C SER A 143 11.44 11.33 -3.80
N HIS A 144 10.91 11.13 -5.02
CA HIS A 144 10.45 12.23 -5.86
C HIS A 144 9.33 11.76 -6.80
N LEU A 145 8.09 12.14 -6.50
CA LEU A 145 6.91 11.61 -7.20
C LEU A 145 6.98 11.66 -8.73
N GLU A 146 7.40 12.79 -9.30
CA GLU A 146 7.51 12.96 -10.76
C GLU A 146 8.66 12.14 -11.37
N LEU A 147 9.87 12.24 -10.80
CA LEU A 147 11.07 11.61 -11.36
C LEU A 147 11.12 10.09 -11.13
N ASP A 148 10.33 9.56 -10.20
CA ASP A 148 10.22 8.12 -9.97
C ASP A 148 9.81 7.35 -11.25
N TRP A 149 9.01 7.98 -12.13
CA TRP A 149 8.56 7.38 -13.39
C TRP A 149 9.61 7.37 -14.50
N ALA A 150 10.74 8.07 -14.32
CA ALA A 150 11.72 8.30 -15.38
C ALA A 150 12.65 7.11 -15.64
N ASP A 151 12.78 6.16 -14.70
CA ASP A 151 13.47 4.89 -14.94
C ASP A 151 12.47 3.77 -15.23
N PRO A 152 12.62 3.03 -16.34
CA PRO A 152 11.68 1.98 -16.71
C PRO A 152 11.49 0.88 -15.66
N ARG A 153 12.52 0.54 -14.87
CA ARG A 153 12.42 -0.52 -13.86
C ARG A 153 11.64 -0.05 -12.66
N HIS A 154 11.88 1.19 -12.21
CA HIS A 154 11.10 1.75 -11.12
C HIS A 154 9.65 2.00 -11.54
N ALA A 155 9.44 2.48 -12.77
CA ALA A 155 8.10 2.64 -13.31
C ALA A 155 7.36 1.29 -13.40
N HIS A 156 8.03 0.21 -13.82
CA HIS A 156 7.48 -1.16 -13.79
C HIS A 156 7.11 -1.62 -12.37
N PHE A 157 7.97 -1.37 -11.38
CA PHE A 157 7.66 -1.66 -9.98
C PHE A 157 6.36 -0.97 -9.53
N LEU A 158 6.22 0.32 -9.86
CA LEU A 158 5.06 1.13 -9.49
C LEU A 158 3.79 0.67 -10.21
N ASP A 159 3.87 0.41 -11.51
CA ASP A 159 2.75 -0.10 -12.32
C ASP A 159 2.29 -1.45 -11.82
N ARG A 160 3.22 -2.37 -11.58
CA ARG A 160 2.88 -3.72 -11.14
C ARG A 160 2.31 -3.71 -9.73
N LEU A 161 2.84 -2.91 -8.80
CA LEU A 161 2.23 -2.72 -7.49
C LEU A 161 0.82 -2.10 -7.60
N GLY A 162 0.65 -1.09 -8.45
CA GLY A 162 -0.64 -0.44 -8.72
C GLY A 162 -1.62 -1.29 -9.53
N SER A 163 -1.20 -2.43 -10.06
CA SER A 163 -2.11 -3.40 -10.68
C SER A 163 -2.93 -4.19 -9.65
N TYR A 164 -2.49 -4.21 -8.38
CA TYR A 164 -3.20 -4.88 -7.28
C TYR A 164 -4.23 -3.98 -6.60
N GLY A 165 -4.24 -2.66 -6.87
CA GLY A 165 -5.11 -1.71 -6.19
C GLY A 165 -4.83 -0.25 -6.51
N ARG A 166 -5.56 0.66 -5.85
CA ARG A 166 -5.31 2.11 -5.92
C ARG A 166 -4.03 2.42 -5.15
N LEU A 167 -2.96 2.70 -5.88
CA LEU A 167 -1.62 2.98 -5.35
C LEU A 167 -1.50 4.46 -4.98
N ILE A 168 -1.34 4.70 -3.68
CA ILE A 168 -1.19 6.01 -3.05
C ILE A 168 0.28 6.18 -2.67
N ARG A 169 0.92 7.21 -3.22
CA ARG A 169 2.34 7.53 -3.01
C ARG A 169 2.46 8.96 -2.51
N PHE A 170 3.47 9.22 -1.71
CA PHE A 170 3.76 10.58 -1.26
C PHE A 170 5.26 10.78 -1.08
N ASP A 171 5.69 12.03 -1.25
CA ASP A 171 7.02 12.43 -0.84
C ASP A 171 6.98 12.77 0.64
N LYS A 172 7.81 12.09 1.45
CA LYS A 172 7.86 12.32 2.89
C LYS A 172 8.26 13.77 3.16
N ARG A 173 7.73 14.37 4.24
CA ARG A 173 8.14 15.72 4.67
C ARG A 173 9.67 15.85 4.67
N GLY A 174 10.18 16.96 4.13
CA GLY A 174 11.61 17.18 3.97
C GLY A 174 12.20 16.70 2.65
N THR A 175 11.51 15.84 1.88
CA THR A 175 12.05 15.25 0.64
C THR A 175 11.16 15.55 -0.56
N GLY A 176 11.75 15.44 -1.76
CA GLY A 176 11.02 15.52 -3.01
C GLY A 176 10.25 16.84 -3.15
N MET A 177 8.98 16.69 -3.49
CA MET A 177 8.06 17.79 -3.77
C MET A 177 7.30 18.30 -2.54
N SER A 178 7.56 17.74 -1.35
CA SER A 178 6.95 18.15 -0.08
C SER A 178 7.73 19.29 0.61
N ASP A 179 7.04 19.99 1.50
CA ASP A 179 7.65 21.05 2.31
C ASP A 179 8.76 20.51 3.20
N ARG A 180 9.76 21.37 3.49
CA ARG A 180 10.84 21.05 4.43
C ARG A 180 10.45 21.49 5.85
N PRO A 181 10.52 20.61 6.86
CA PRO A 181 10.15 20.97 8.23
C PRO A 181 11.17 21.94 8.84
N THR A 182 10.72 22.72 9.82
CA THR A 182 11.61 23.41 10.75
C THR A 182 12.01 22.44 11.87
N GLY A 183 13.30 22.14 12.00
CA GLY A 183 13.81 21.21 13.03
C GLY A 183 13.78 19.75 12.59
N ILE A 184 13.86 18.85 13.57
CA ILE A 184 13.99 17.39 13.39
C ILE A 184 12.73 16.74 13.98
N PRO A 185 11.66 16.54 13.20
CA PRO A 185 10.46 15.86 13.70
C PRO A 185 10.77 14.40 14.05
N ASP A 186 10.16 13.92 15.13
CA ASP A 186 10.22 12.50 15.49
C ASP A 186 9.39 11.64 14.53
N ILE A 187 9.55 10.32 14.65
CA ILE A 187 8.91 9.37 13.75
C ILE A 187 7.39 9.33 13.91
N GLU A 188 6.85 9.65 15.09
CA GLU A 188 5.41 9.74 15.36
C GLU A 188 4.79 10.92 14.60
N THR A 189 5.41 12.10 14.70
CA THR A 189 5.00 13.27 13.92
C THR A 189 5.06 12.98 12.42
N ARG A 190 6.11 12.27 11.95
CA ARG A 190 6.24 11.90 10.54
C ARG A 190 5.16 10.89 10.10
N MET A 191 4.69 10.01 10.98
CA MET A 191 3.61 9.05 10.68
C MET A 191 2.28 9.76 10.37
N HIS A 192 2.02 10.95 10.91
CA HIS A 192 0.84 11.75 10.56
C HIS A 192 0.75 12.06 9.05
N ASP A 193 1.87 12.09 8.33
CA ASP A 193 1.86 12.27 6.86
C ASP A 193 1.07 11.15 6.17
N VAL A 194 1.22 9.90 6.64
CA VAL A 194 0.53 8.73 6.09
C VAL A 194 -0.98 8.91 6.23
N LEU A 195 -1.43 9.21 7.44
CA LEU A 195 -2.86 9.39 7.74
C LEU A 195 -3.44 10.59 6.99
N SER A 196 -2.73 11.71 6.95
CA SER A 196 -3.17 12.92 6.24
C SER A 196 -3.31 12.70 4.73
N VAL A 197 -2.42 11.89 4.14
CA VAL A 197 -2.52 11.49 2.73
C VAL A 197 -3.66 10.52 2.51
N MET A 198 -3.84 9.53 3.39
CA MET A 198 -4.98 8.61 3.34
C MET A 198 -6.32 9.35 3.42
N ASP A 199 -6.46 10.29 4.35
CA ASP A 199 -7.67 11.10 4.52
C ASP A 199 -7.94 11.98 3.28
N ALA A 200 -6.89 12.58 2.71
CA ALA A 200 -7.01 13.42 1.52
C ALA A 200 -7.52 12.68 0.28
N VAL A 201 -7.30 11.36 0.19
CA VAL A 201 -7.76 10.52 -0.92
C VAL A 201 -8.99 9.69 -0.58
N GLY A 202 -9.55 9.87 0.63
CA GLY A 202 -10.70 9.13 1.13
C GLY A 202 -10.40 7.64 1.36
N SER A 203 -9.15 7.30 1.69
CA SER A 203 -8.74 5.93 2.02
C SER A 203 -9.02 5.65 3.49
N GLU A 204 -10.11 4.94 3.77
CA GLU A 204 -10.44 4.53 5.13
C GLU A 204 -9.49 3.47 5.68
N ARG A 205 -9.11 2.50 4.84
CA ARG A 205 -8.25 1.38 5.24
C ARG A 205 -7.37 0.94 4.08
N ALA A 206 -6.06 0.84 4.30
CA ALA A 206 -5.10 0.52 3.24
C ALA A 206 -4.08 -0.54 3.65
N VAL A 207 -3.47 -1.21 2.67
CA VAL A 207 -2.23 -1.95 2.87
C VAL A 207 -1.07 -0.96 2.90
N LEU A 208 -0.26 -0.99 3.94
CA LEU A 208 0.96 -0.17 4.00
C LEU A 208 2.14 -1.00 3.48
N VAL A 209 2.82 -0.49 2.46
CA VAL A 209 4.04 -1.06 1.91
C VAL A 209 5.19 -0.12 2.24
N GLY A 210 5.94 -0.46 3.29
CA GLY A 210 7.11 0.32 3.73
C GLY A 210 8.40 -0.39 3.32
N TYR A 211 9.26 0.31 2.58
CA TYR A 211 10.60 -0.20 2.29
C TYR A 211 11.71 0.68 2.87
N SER A 212 12.79 0.05 3.33
CA SER A 212 13.93 0.76 3.94
C SER A 212 13.46 1.69 5.06
N GLU A 213 13.82 2.98 5.01
CA GLU A 213 13.36 4.00 5.96
C GLU A 213 11.82 4.12 6.09
N GLY A 214 11.05 3.70 5.08
CA GLY A 214 9.60 3.74 5.14
C GLY A 214 8.99 2.74 6.12
N GLY A 215 9.70 1.65 6.44
CA GLY A 215 9.18 0.59 7.29
C GLY A 215 8.91 1.00 8.74
N PRO A 216 9.82 1.68 9.47
CA PRO A 216 9.55 2.17 10.82
C PRO A 216 8.27 3.01 10.94
N MET A 217 8.01 3.87 9.95
CA MET A 217 6.79 4.68 9.89
C MET A 217 5.55 3.81 9.65
N ALA A 218 5.64 2.83 8.76
CA ALA A 218 4.58 1.87 8.48
C ALA A 218 4.23 1.02 9.72
N ILE A 219 5.26 0.57 10.46
CA ILE A 219 5.13 -0.19 11.70
C ILE A 219 4.38 0.62 12.76
N LEU A 220 4.79 1.88 12.98
CA LEU A 220 4.11 2.74 13.95
C LEU A 220 2.66 3.00 13.56
N CYS A 221 2.39 3.27 12.28
CA CYS A 221 1.03 3.46 11.80
C CYS A 221 0.18 2.21 12.03
N ALA A 222 0.70 1.02 11.74
CA ALA A 222 -0.01 -0.24 11.93
C ALA A 222 -0.22 -0.60 13.42
N ALA A 223 0.67 -0.16 14.31
CA ALA A 223 0.55 -0.35 15.74
C ALA A 223 -0.44 0.65 16.39
N ALA A 224 -0.39 1.91 15.99
CA ALA A 224 -1.20 2.99 16.55
C ALA A 224 -2.61 3.05 15.95
N HIS A 225 -2.76 2.67 14.68
CA HIS A 225 -4.02 2.76 13.91
C HIS A 225 -4.34 1.46 13.16
N PRO A 226 -4.46 0.31 13.85
CA PRO A 226 -4.73 -0.98 13.21
C PRO A 226 -6.06 -1.00 12.42
N GLU A 227 -7.04 -0.16 12.79
CA GLU A 227 -8.30 0.04 12.08
C GLU A 227 -8.11 0.68 10.69
N ARG A 228 -7.05 1.48 10.52
CA ARG A 228 -6.70 2.14 9.25
C ARG A 228 -5.81 1.28 8.36
N VAL A 229 -5.37 0.11 8.84
CA VAL A 229 -4.43 -0.76 8.12
C VAL A 229 -5.04 -2.13 7.83
N ALA A 230 -5.10 -2.50 6.55
CA ALA A 230 -5.59 -3.80 6.08
C ALA A 230 -4.51 -4.89 6.17
N GLY A 231 -3.26 -4.51 5.94
CA GLY A 231 -2.09 -5.37 6.00
C GLY A 231 -0.81 -4.54 5.96
N LEU A 232 0.29 -5.15 6.36
CA LEU A 232 1.61 -4.50 6.42
C LEU A 232 2.64 -5.30 5.63
N VAL A 233 3.31 -4.67 4.69
CA VAL A 233 4.44 -5.23 3.94
C VAL A 233 5.69 -4.42 4.27
N LEU A 234 6.73 -5.13 4.72
CA LEU A 234 8.01 -4.57 5.14
C LEU A 234 9.11 -5.15 4.26
N TYR A 235 9.79 -4.33 3.45
CA TYR A 235 10.91 -4.78 2.61
C TYR A 235 12.22 -4.07 2.96
N GLY A 236 13.29 -4.84 3.19
CA GLY A 236 14.63 -4.26 3.35
C GLY A 236 14.70 -3.24 4.49
N THR A 237 14.01 -3.48 5.60
CA THR A 237 13.75 -2.46 6.64
C THR A 237 14.17 -2.93 8.04
N TYR A 238 14.14 -2.02 9.00
CA TYR A 238 14.66 -2.19 10.35
C TYR A 238 13.68 -1.66 11.40
N ALA A 239 13.78 -2.18 12.63
CA ALA A 239 13.03 -1.67 13.79
C ALA A 239 13.72 -0.46 14.43
N LYS A 240 15.04 -0.39 14.30
CA LYS A 240 15.88 0.65 14.89
C LYS A 240 17.05 0.94 13.98
N ARG A 241 17.41 2.22 13.82
CA ARG A 241 18.46 2.61 12.86
C ARG A 241 19.86 2.54 13.44
N MET A 242 20.02 2.81 14.74
CA MET A 242 21.32 2.87 15.41
C MET A 242 21.61 1.62 16.23
N TRP A 243 22.86 1.19 16.22
CA TRP A 243 23.39 0.12 17.05
C TRP A 243 23.13 0.35 18.55
N SER A 244 22.83 -0.74 19.25
CA SER A 244 22.93 -0.87 20.71
C SER A 244 23.27 -2.32 21.05
N GLU A 245 23.67 -2.58 22.30
CA GLU A 245 24.04 -3.94 22.75
C GLU A 245 22.92 -4.97 22.51
N ASP A 246 21.66 -4.54 22.63
CA ASP A 246 20.44 -5.33 22.42
C ASP A 246 19.89 -5.27 20.98
N TYR A 247 20.59 -4.57 20.07
CA TYR A 247 20.25 -4.48 18.64
C TYR A 247 21.54 -4.41 17.79
N PRO A 248 22.36 -5.48 17.78
CA PRO A 248 23.76 -5.42 17.34
C PRO A 248 23.96 -5.39 15.82
N TRP A 249 22.93 -5.65 15.01
CA TRP A 249 22.99 -5.64 13.55
C TRP A 249 22.65 -4.28 12.92
N ALA A 250 22.30 -3.27 13.72
CA ALA A 250 22.20 -1.90 13.23
C ALA A 250 23.58 -1.24 13.07
N LEU A 251 23.61 -0.15 12.30
CA LEU A 251 24.83 0.61 12.04
C LEU A 251 25.24 1.43 13.28
N LYS A 252 26.54 1.46 13.57
CA LYS A 252 27.07 2.34 14.63
C LYS A 252 27.00 3.80 14.20
N ARG A 253 26.85 4.69 15.18
CA ARG A 253 26.67 6.14 14.95
C ARG A 253 27.87 6.76 14.22
N GLU A 254 29.08 6.29 14.48
CA GLU A 254 30.30 6.81 13.84
C GLU A 254 30.31 6.49 12.34
N TYR A 255 29.88 5.29 11.93
CA TYR A 255 29.77 4.93 10.52
C TYR A 255 28.64 5.69 9.83
N TRP A 256 27.52 5.91 10.53
CA TRP A 256 26.42 6.73 10.01
C TRP A 256 26.83 8.18 9.76
N GLN A 257 27.58 8.77 10.69
CA GLN A 257 28.15 10.11 10.54
C GLN A 257 29.17 10.18 9.41
N ALA A 258 30.07 9.20 9.32
CA ALA A 258 31.06 9.13 8.23
C ALA A 258 30.38 9.05 6.85
N TYR A 259 29.38 8.17 6.72
CA TYR A 259 28.56 8.07 5.50
C TYR A 259 27.86 9.39 5.17
N THR A 260 27.31 10.08 6.17
CA THR A 260 26.66 11.39 5.98
C THR A 260 27.65 12.43 5.46
N GLU A 261 28.83 12.53 6.06
CA GLU A 261 29.87 13.48 5.64
C GLU A 261 30.41 13.15 4.25
N GLU A 262 30.57 11.88 3.91
CA GLU A 262 30.99 11.48 2.56
C GLU A 262 29.94 11.84 1.52
N LEU A 263 28.67 11.49 1.76
CA LEU A 263 27.57 11.78 0.84
C LEU A 263 27.41 13.29 0.63
N VAL A 264 27.45 14.09 1.71
CA VAL A 264 27.33 15.55 1.62
C VAL A 264 28.57 16.19 1.00
N GLY A 265 29.76 15.69 1.32
CA GLY A 265 31.03 16.25 0.86
C GLY A 265 31.32 15.96 -0.61
N ARG A 266 31.05 14.74 -1.06
CA ARG A 266 31.27 14.32 -2.46
C ARG A 266 30.06 14.64 -3.35
N TRP A 267 28.86 14.60 -2.79
CA TRP A 267 27.59 14.79 -3.50
C TRP A 267 27.43 13.85 -4.71
N ASP A 268 28.00 12.65 -4.57
CA ASP A 268 28.07 11.61 -5.60
C ASP A 268 26.96 10.58 -5.39
N TRP A 269 25.83 10.84 -6.02
CA TRP A 269 24.63 10.01 -5.88
C TRP A 269 24.72 8.75 -6.73
N GLU A 270 25.46 8.78 -7.83
CA GLU A 270 25.74 7.65 -8.69
C GLU A 270 26.53 6.58 -7.90
N ALA A 271 27.52 6.98 -7.10
CA ALA A 271 28.21 6.08 -6.17
C ALA A 271 27.29 5.54 -5.05
N ASP A 272 26.41 6.38 -4.48
CA ASP A 272 25.39 5.94 -3.52
C ASP A 272 24.45 4.90 -4.14
N MET A 273 24.08 5.05 -5.42
CA MET A 273 23.25 4.06 -6.12
C MET A 273 23.95 2.70 -6.22
N LEU A 274 25.23 2.67 -6.57
CA LEU A 274 26.00 1.42 -6.64
C LEU A 274 26.16 0.74 -5.28
N MET A 275 26.24 1.51 -4.20
CA MET A 275 26.22 0.94 -2.84
C MET A 275 24.86 0.29 -2.53
N ARG A 276 23.76 0.94 -2.91
CA ARG A 276 22.38 0.48 -2.65
C ARG A 276 21.93 -0.63 -3.58
N CYS A 277 22.45 -0.67 -4.79
CA CYS A 277 22.00 -1.53 -5.85
C CYS A 277 23.22 -1.90 -6.70
N PRO A 278 24.07 -2.85 -6.24
CA PRO A 278 25.25 -3.27 -6.97
C PRO A 278 24.98 -3.70 -8.42
N SER A 279 23.76 -4.17 -8.72
CA SER A 279 23.33 -4.52 -10.08
C SER A 279 22.99 -3.33 -10.99
N ALA A 280 23.01 -2.09 -10.47
CA ALA A 280 22.58 -0.90 -11.20
C ALA A 280 23.47 -0.59 -12.41
N ASP A 281 22.86 -0.54 -13.60
CA ASP A 281 23.54 -0.06 -14.80
C ASP A 281 23.72 1.48 -14.80
N GLU A 282 24.46 1.98 -15.79
CA GLU A 282 24.75 3.41 -15.93
C GLU A 282 23.47 4.26 -16.05
N GLN A 283 22.43 3.74 -16.70
CA GLN A 283 21.16 4.47 -16.86
C GLN A 283 20.48 4.66 -15.49
N MET A 284 20.47 3.62 -14.67
CA MET A 284 19.88 3.64 -13.34
C MET A 284 20.64 4.59 -12.43
N GLN A 285 21.97 4.55 -12.47
CA GLN A 285 22.84 5.44 -11.71
C GLN A 285 22.57 6.90 -12.07
N GLN A 286 22.54 7.25 -13.36
CA GLN A 286 22.26 8.62 -13.81
C GLN A 286 20.84 9.09 -13.48
N TRP A 287 19.85 8.19 -13.54
CA TRP A 287 18.50 8.48 -13.09
C TRP A 287 18.46 8.76 -11.59
N TRP A 288 19.05 7.88 -10.79
CA TRP A 288 19.14 8.05 -9.34
C TRP A 288 19.80 9.38 -8.98
N GLY A 289 20.94 9.71 -9.60
CA GLY A 289 21.61 10.98 -9.35
C GLY A 289 20.76 12.20 -9.67
N ARG A 290 20.04 12.20 -10.80
CA ARG A 290 19.11 13.28 -11.14
C ARG A 290 17.95 13.38 -10.13
N ARG A 291 17.34 12.25 -9.79
CA ARG A 291 16.25 12.15 -8.83
C ARG A 291 16.64 12.70 -7.46
N MET A 292 17.78 12.27 -6.93
CA MET A 292 18.26 12.66 -5.60
C MET A 292 18.60 14.16 -5.54
N ARG A 293 19.29 14.69 -6.57
CA ARG A 293 19.63 16.13 -6.65
C ARG A 293 18.42 17.04 -6.77
N ALA A 294 17.33 16.57 -7.39
CA ALA A 294 16.07 17.32 -7.45
C ALA A 294 15.30 17.25 -6.11
N ALA A 295 15.38 16.11 -5.43
CA ALA A 295 14.59 15.83 -4.23
C ALA A 295 15.19 16.41 -2.93
N ALA A 296 16.50 16.62 -2.87
CA ALA A 296 17.17 17.02 -1.64
C ALA A 296 18.35 17.97 -1.87
N THR A 297 18.59 18.82 -0.88
CA THR A 297 19.81 19.64 -0.74
C THR A 297 20.71 19.06 0.35
N PRO A 298 21.98 19.50 0.47
CA PRO A 298 22.86 19.05 1.56
C PRO A 298 22.27 19.21 2.97
N SER A 299 21.57 20.32 3.23
CA SER A 299 20.92 20.55 4.53
C SER A 299 19.74 19.60 4.75
N THR A 300 18.96 19.30 3.70
CA THR A 300 17.91 18.28 3.75
C THR A 300 18.48 16.91 4.09
N VAL A 301 19.57 16.51 3.43
CA VAL A 301 20.22 15.22 3.68
C VAL A 301 20.68 15.12 5.12
N ARG A 302 21.34 16.15 5.66
CA ARG A 302 21.77 16.17 7.07
C ARG A 302 20.59 16.04 8.03
N ALA A 303 19.54 16.83 7.83
CA ALA A 303 18.33 16.74 8.65
C ALA A 303 17.70 15.34 8.59
N LEU A 304 17.67 14.71 7.41
CA LEU A 304 17.15 13.36 7.23
C LEU A 304 18.02 12.29 7.89
N MET A 305 19.34 12.42 7.82
CA MET A 305 20.27 11.55 8.55
C MET A 305 20.09 11.67 10.06
N ASP A 306 19.90 12.88 10.59
CA ASP A 306 19.66 13.12 12.01
C ASP A 306 18.30 12.56 12.44
N MET A 307 17.23 12.82 11.69
CA MET A 307 15.89 12.24 11.91
C MET A 307 15.95 10.72 11.96
N ASN A 308 16.63 10.10 11.00
CA ASN A 308 16.71 8.64 10.91
C ASN A 308 17.56 8.03 12.01
N ALA A 309 18.58 8.74 12.52
CA ALA A 309 19.38 8.28 13.66
C ALA A 309 18.57 8.19 14.98
N LEU A 310 17.39 8.83 15.05
CA LEU A 310 16.48 8.78 16.19
C LEU A 310 15.45 7.64 16.10
N VAL A 311 15.38 6.93 14.97
CA VAL A 311 14.37 5.88 14.75
C VAL A 311 14.64 4.67 15.64
N ASP A 312 13.70 4.41 16.54
CA ASP A 312 13.57 3.18 17.32
C ASP A 312 12.08 2.90 17.55
N VAL A 313 11.54 1.87 16.88
CA VAL A 313 10.14 1.45 16.94
C VAL A 313 9.98 0.04 17.51
N ARG A 314 11.02 -0.48 18.19
CA ARG A 314 11.04 -1.85 18.71
C ARG A 314 9.89 -2.12 19.68
N ASP A 315 9.52 -1.13 20.49
CA ASP A 315 8.46 -1.24 21.49
C ASP A 315 7.06 -1.29 20.85
N ALA A 316 6.90 -0.84 19.60
CA ALA A 316 5.64 -0.87 18.88
C ALA A 316 5.36 -2.24 18.22
N LEU A 317 6.39 -3.06 17.98
CA LEU A 317 6.24 -4.33 17.26
C LEU A 317 5.21 -5.28 17.88
N PRO A 318 5.17 -5.49 19.21
CA PRO A 318 4.17 -6.38 19.82
C PRO A 318 2.74 -5.87 19.73
N ALA A 319 2.53 -4.59 19.40
CA ALA A 319 1.23 -3.96 19.27
C ALA A 319 0.67 -4.03 17.83
N VAL A 320 1.50 -4.39 16.84
CA VAL A 320 1.02 -4.61 15.46
C VAL A 320 0.07 -5.82 15.44
N ARG A 321 -1.19 -5.61 15.03
CA ARG A 321 -2.24 -6.65 15.00
C ARG A 321 -2.69 -7.05 13.60
N VAL A 322 -2.19 -6.39 12.56
CA VAL A 322 -2.58 -6.63 11.18
C VAL A 322 -1.74 -7.74 10.54
N PRO A 323 -2.26 -8.47 9.53
CA PRO A 323 -1.45 -9.41 8.74
C PRO A 323 -0.18 -8.73 8.25
N THR A 324 0.97 -9.36 8.47
CA THR A 324 2.27 -8.74 8.18
C THR A 324 3.17 -9.67 7.38
N LEU A 325 3.78 -9.14 6.32
CA LEU A 325 4.82 -9.78 5.54
C LEU A 325 6.14 -9.01 5.70
N VAL A 326 7.19 -9.72 6.10
CA VAL A 326 8.57 -9.20 6.17
C VAL A 326 9.39 -9.86 5.07
N LEU A 327 9.92 -9.05 4.15
CA LEU A 327 10.73 -9.45 3.02
C LEU A 327 12.14 -8.89 3.16
N GLN A 328 13.14 -9.73 2.93
CA GLN A 328 14.54 -9.29 3.04
C GLN A 328 15.44 -10.07 2.10
N ARG A 329 16.35 -9.37 1.42
CA ARG A 329 17.43 -9.98 0.66
C ARG A 329 18.57 -10.40 1.55
N LEU A 330 19.11 -11.59 1.32
CA LEU A 330 20.19 -12.17 2.13
C LEU A 330 21.52 -11.42 2.02
N GLY A 331 21.81 -10.81 0.88
CA GLY A 331 23.04 -10.07 0.61
C GLY A 331 22.91 -8.55 0.73
N ASP A 332 21.82 -8.04 1.29
CA ASP A 332 21.62 -6.60 1.47
C ASP A 332 22.70 -6.01 2.39
N ALA A 333 23.55 -5.16 1.83
CA ALA A 333 24.67 -4.55 2.55
C ALA A 333 24.24 -3.40 3.50
N LEU A 334 23.01 -2.90 3.37
CA LEU A 334 22.53 -1.70 4.07
C LEU A 334 21.62 -2.04 5.26
N VAL A 335 20.94 -3.18 5.18
CA VAL A 335 20.07 -3.71 6.22
C VAL A 335 20.37 -5.19 6.38
N ASP A 336 20.94 -5.52 7.53
CA ASP A 336 21.28 -6.90 7.86
C ASP A 336 20.01 -7.77 8.00
N PRO A 337 19.99 -8.99 7.43
CA PRO A 337 18.86 -9.90 7.56
C PRO A 337 18.43 -10.25 8.99
N GLU A 338 19.32 -10.15 9.99
CA GLU A 338 18.94 -10.28 11.40
C GLU A 338 17.94 -9.21 11.85
N GLY A 339 17.95 -8.02 11.23
CA GLY A 339 16.93 -7.00 11.44
C GLY A 339 15.54 -7.46 11.00
N ALA A 340 15.45 -8.19 9.88
CA ALA A 340 14.20 -8.76 9.39
C ALA A 340 13.71 -9.92 10.27
N ARG A 341 14.62 -10.78 10.76
CA ARG A 341 14.28 -11.82 11.74
C ARG A 341 13.77 -11.22 13.04
N PHE A 342 14.44 -10.19 13.55
CA PHE A 342 13.99 -9.44 14.72
C PHE A 342 12.58 -8.86 14.51
N LEU A 343 12.34 -8.33 13.30
CA LEU A 343 11.05 -8.08 12.66
C LEU A 343 9.97 -9.09 13.02
N ALA A 344 10.08 -10.22 12.33
CA ALA A 344 9.08 -11.28 12.32
C ALA A 344 8.90 -11.94 13.68
N ASP A 345 9.97 -12.07 14.47
CA ASP A 345 9.91 -12.67 15.81
C ASP A 345 9.06 -11.86 16.80
N ARG A 346 8.91 -10.55 16.58
CA ARG A 346 8.26 -9.63 17.53
C ARG A 346 6.93 -9.08 17.05
N ILE A 347 6.64 -9.18 15.76
CA ILE A 347 5.32 -8.86 15.20
C ILE A 347 4.46 -10.13 15.22
N PRO A 348 3.36 -10.16 16.00
CA PRO A 348 2.50 -11.34 16.08
C PRO A 348 1.94 -11.76 14.72
N GLY A 349 2.20 -13.01 14.33
CA GLY A 349 1.70 -13.58 13.08
C GLY A 349 2.41 -13.07 11.82
N ALA A 350 3.53 -12.37 11.94
CA ALA A 350 4.32 -11.97 10.79
C ALA A 350 4.90 -13.18 10.04
N ARG A 351 4.81 -13.14 8.71
CA ARG A 351 5.48 -14.08 7.81
C ARG A 351 6.82 -13.49 7.38
N LEU A 352 7.91 -14.19 7.64
CA LEU A 352 9.23 -13.84 7.10
C LEU A 352 9.48 -14.59 5.79
N GLU A 353 9.97 -13.87 4.79
CA GLU A 353 10.49 -14.44 3.55
C GLU A 353 11.86 -13.85 3.25
N LEU A 354 12.86 -14.72 3.18
CA LEU A 354 14.23 -14.36 2.82
C LEU A 354 14.44 -14.75 1.37
N ILE A 355 14.89 -13.79 0.57
CA ILE A 355 15.10 -13.95 -0.87
C ILE A 355 16.57 -13.75 -1.23
N GLU A 356 17.00 -14.38 -2.32
CA GLU A 356 18.37 -14.24 -2.83
C GLU A 356 18.60 -12.85 -3.43
N GLY A 357 19.83 -12.36 -3.37
CA GLY A 357 20.23 -11.09 -3.99
C GLY A 357 20.88 -10.10 -3.03
N GLU A 358 21.46 -9.05 -3.60
CA GLU A 358 22.26 -8.05 -2.86
C GLU A 358 21.65 -6.63 -2.91
N ASP A 359 20.84 -6.31 -3.93
CA ASP A 359 20.34 -4.94 -4.05
C ASP A 359 19.31 -4.59 -2.98
N HIS A 360 19.59 -3.53 -2.23
CA HIS A 360 18.66 -2.92 -1.30
C HIS A 360 17.52 -2.19 -2.01
N PHE A 361 17.78 -1.60 -3.18
CA PHE A 361 16.78 -0.80 -3.88
C PHE A 361 15.75 -1.67 -4.63
N VAL A 362 14.46 -1.36 -4.45
CA VAL A 362 13.33 -2.16 -4.98
C VAL A 362 13.33 -2.36 -6.50
N SER A 363 14.02 -1.52 -7.24
CA SER A 363 14.01 -1.57 -8.72
C SER A 363 15.16 -2.37 -9.32
N GLY A 364 16.03 -2.96 -8.49
CA GLY A 364 17.08 -3.87 -8.98
C GLY A 364 16.50 -5.16 -9.56
N ASP A 365 15.60 -5.79 -8.81
CA ASP A 365 14.72 -6.87 -9.31
C ASP A 365 13.33 -6.71 -8.68
N PRO A 366 12.47 -5.89 -9.30
CA PRO A 366 11.14 -5.61 -8.77
C PRO A 366 10.21 -6.82 -8.84
N ASP A 367 10.41 -7.73 -9.79
CA ASP A 367 9.54 -8.87 -9.97
C ASP A 367 9.71 -9.88 -8.85
N GLN A 368 10.95 -10.17 -8.44
CA GLN A 368 11.22 -11.02 -7.28
C GLN A 368 10.52 -10.52 -6.00
N ILE A 369 10.49 -9.21 -5.78
CA ILE A 369 9.82 -8.61 -4.62
C ILE A 369 8.30 -8.72 -4.77
N LEU A 370 7.76 -8.37 -5.94
CA LEU A 370 6.32 -8.32 -6.17
C LEU A 370 5.69 -9.72 -6.27
N ASP A 371 6.44 -10.73 -6.72
CA ASP A 371 6.05 -12.15 -6.69
C ASP A 371 5.84 -12.65 -5.25
N ALA A 372 6.62 -12.15 -4.29
CA ALA A 372 6.48 -12.48 -2.87
C ALA A 372 5.32 -11.72 -2.19
N ILE A 373 5.05 -10.49 -2.65
CA ILE A 373 3.96 -9.63 -2.15
C ILE A 373 2.59 -10.10 -2.66
N GLU A 374 2.48 -10.53 -3.91
CA GLU A 374 1.21 -10.84 -4.56
C GLU A 374 0.37 -11.89 -3.81
N PRO A 375 0.90 -13.06 -3.41
CA PRO A 375 0.13 -14.05 -2.65
C PRO A 375 -0.34 -13.50 -1.30
N PHE A 376 0.44 -12.62 -0.68
CA PHE A 376 0.05 -11.98 0.57
C PHE A 376 -1.13 -11.03 0.36
N LEU A 377 -1.08 -10.16 -0.64
CA LEU A 377 -2.18 -9.25 -0.96
C LEU A 377 -3.47 -10.01 -1.31
N ARG A 378 -3.36 -11.08 -2.11
CA ARG A 378 -4.51 -11.95 -2.46
C ARG A 378 -5.08 -12.71 -1.25
N GLY A 379 -4.24 -12.97 -0.24
CA GLY A 379 -4.62 -13.66 0.98
C GLY A 379 -5.14 -12.74 2.10
N LEU A 380 -5.13 -11.42 1.91
CA LEU A 380 -5.68 -10.50 2.88
C LEU A 380 -7.19 -10.73 3.03
N PRO A 381 -7.75 -10.59 4.25
CA PRO A 381 -9.20 -10.51 4.40
C PRO A 381 -9.69 -9.36 3.51
N GLY A 382 -10.67 -9.63 2.64
CA GLY A 382 -11.22 -8.60 1.77
C GLY A 382 -11.72 -7.40 2.58
N PRO A 383 -11.78 -6.19 1.98
CA PRO A 383 -12.30 -5.03 2.68
C PRO A 383 -13.73 -5.33 3.14
N GLU A 384 -13.94 -5.49 4.44
CA GLU A 384 -15.28 -5.39 5.03
C GLU A 384 -15.68 -3.91 5.04
N HIS A 385 -15.83 -3.32 3.86
CA HIS A 385 -16.47 -2.03 3.68
C HIS A 385 -17.92 -2.30 3.27
N ARG A 386 -18.74 -2.62 4.28
CA ARG A 386 -20.18 -2.80 4.11
C ARG A 386 -20.83 -1.47 4.53
N PRO A 387 -21.73 -0.89 3.74
CA PRO A 387 -22.33 0.41 4.06
C PRO A 387 -22.99 0.32 5.45
N SER A 388 -22.37 0.94 6.43
CA SER A 388 -22.84 0.99 7.80
C SER A 388 -23.72 2.21 8.00
N ALA A 389 -24.62 2.14 8.98
CA ALA A 389 -25.34 3.30 9.47
C ALA A 389 -25.37 3.27 10.99
N LEU A 390 -25.38 4.46 11.57
CA LEU A 390 -25.72 4.61 12.98
C LEU A 390 -27.18 4.20 13.17
N ALA A 391 -27.43 3.17 13.97
CA ALA A 391 -28.77 2.68 14.29
C ALA A 391 -28.90 2.42 15.79
N ALA A 392 -30.14 2.47 16.29
CA ALA A 392 -30.47 1.98 17.62
C ALA A 392 -30.64 0.45 17.56
N VAL A 393 -29.93 -0.26 18.43
CA VAL A 393 -29.94 -1.71 18.55
C VAL A 393 -30.72 -2.09 19.81
N ALA A 394 -31.82 -2.82 19.65
CA ALA A 394 -32.67 -3.29 20.74
C ALA A 394 -32.57 -4.82 20.89
N ALA A 395 -32.17 -5.30 22.06
CA ALA A 395 -31.99 -6.73 22.34
C ALA A 395 -32.93 -7.21 23.45
N PRO A 396 -33.97 -8.01 23.16
CA PRO A 396 -34.85 -8.58 24.18
C PRO A 396 -34.22 -9.80 24.88
N ALA A 397 -34.52 -9.95 26.17
CA ALA A 397 -34.02 -11.06 27.00
C ALA A 397 -35.07 -11.55 28.02
N GLY A 398 -34.90 -12.80 28.45
CA GLY A 398 -35.76 -13.43 29.47
C GLY A 398 -37.10 -13.97 28.93
N PRO A 399 -38.00 -14.39 29.84
CA PRO A 399 -39.32 -14.91 29.45
C PRO A 399 -40.14 -13.87 28.70
N GLY A 400 -40.66 -14.24 27.51
CA GLY A 400 -41.41 -13.32 26.63
C GLY A 400 -40.54 -12.54 25.64
N ALA A 401 -39.24 -12.80 25.55
CA ALA A 401 -38.34 -12.09 24.63
C ALA A 401 -38.76 -12.19 23.16
N GLU A 402 -39.27 -13.34 22.72
CA GLU A 402 -39.75 -13.55 21.35
C GLU A 402 -40.97 -12.67 21.02
N GLU A 403 -41.90 -12.54 21.97
CA GLU A 403 -43.09 -11.70 21.82
C GLU A 403 -42.72 -10.21 21.77
N VAL A 404 -41.78 -9.80 22.63
CA VAL A 404 -41.23 -8.44 22.60
C VAL A 404 -40.52 -8.16 21.27
N ALA A 405 -39.71 -9.10 20.77
CA ALA A 405 -39.05 -8.97 19.47
C ALA A 405 -40.06 -8.80 18.33
N ALA A 406 -41.09 -9.65 18.29
CA ALA A 406 -42.15 -9.56 17.29
C ALA A 406 -42.89 -8.20 17.37
N GLY A 407 -43.14 -7.70 18.58
CA GLY A 407 -43.74 -6.38 18.80
C GLY A 407 -42.85 -5.23 18.33
N LEU A 408 -41.53 -5.33 18.54
CA LEU A 408 -40.56 -4.33 18.05
C LEU A 408 -40.51 -4.30 16.53
N VAL A 409 -40.55 -5.46 15.87
CA VAL A 409 -40.61 -5.56 14.40
C VAL A 409 -41.91 -4.96 13.87
N ALA A 410 -43.05 -5.26 14.51
CA ALA A 410 -44.34 -4.67 14.15
C ALA A 410 -44.38 -3.14 14.33
N ALA A 411 -43.54 -2.59 15.20
CA ALA A 411 -43.35 -1.15 15.41
C ALA A 411 -42.40 -0.49 14.41
N GLY A 412 -42.02 -1.19 13.33
CA GLY A 412 -41.14 -0.68 12.28
C GLY A 412 -39.66 -0.98 12.48
N GLY A 413 -39.31 -1.83 13.46
CA GLY A 413 -37.95 -2.29 13.66
C GLY A 413 -37.55 -3.37 12.64
N ARG A 414 -36.28 -3.39 12.23
CA ARG A 414 -35.74 -4.40 11.33
C ARG A 414 -35.14 -5.56 12.13
N PRO A 415 -35.61 -6.81 11.97
CA PRO A 415 -35.09 -7.94 12.71
C PRO A 415 -33.71 -8.37 12.19
N CYS A 416 -32.80 -8.67 13.11
CA CYS A 416 -31.49 -9.23 12.85
C CYS A 416 -31.14 -10.29 13.92
N SER A 417 -30.07 -11.04 13.68
CA SER A 417 -29.55 -12.10 14.54
C SER A 417 -28.17 -11.70 15.04
N GLY A 418 -28.00 -11.63 16.35
CA GLY A 418 -26.73 -11.37 17.02
C GLY A 418 -25.95 -12.64 17.36
N PRO A 419 -24.86 -12.52 18.13
CA PRO A 419 -24.05 -13.66 18.57
C PRO A 419 -24.89 -14.77 19.21
N ALA A 420 -24.53 -16.03 18.93
CA ALA A 420 -25.26 -17.21 19.36
C ALA A 420 -26.76 -17.25 18.96
N GLY A 421 -27.14 -16.54 17.88
CA GLY A 421 -28.51 -16.51 17.37
C GLY A 421 -29.46 -15.64 18.19
N ARG A 422 -28.94 -14.75 19.05
CA ARG A 422 -29.77 -13.86 19.88
C ARG A 422 -30.49 -12.85 18.99
N VAL A 423 -31.81 -12.82 19.04
CA VAL A 423 -32.60 -11.85 18.26
C VAL A 423 -32.28 -10.42 18.71
N VAL A 424 -32.00 -9.54 17.75
CA VAL A 424 -31.90 -8.10 17.94
C VAL A 424 -32.73 -7.36 16.90
N VAL A 425 -33.17 -6.15 17.21
CA VAL A 425 -34.02 -5.35 16.33
C VAL A 425 -33.40 -3.96 16.15
N LEU A 426 -33.20 -3.57 14.90
CA LEU A 426 -32.62 -2.28 14.54
C LEU A 426 -33.69 -1.22 14.28
N PHE A 427 -33.41 0.01 14.68
CA PHE A 427 -34.23 1.19 14.38
C PHE A 427 -33.35 2.34 13.89
N ASP A 428 -33.90 3.19 13.03
CA ASP A 428 -33.22 4.39 12.51
C ASP A 428 -32.91 5.44 13.60
N GLY A 429 -33.53 5.33 14.78
CA GLY A 429 -33.29 6.26 15.87
C GLY A 429 -33.63 5.73 17.27
N PRO A 430 -32.92 6.22 18.30
CA PRO A 430 -33.04 5.74 19.68
C PRO A 430 -34.41 6.04 20.30
N ALA A 431 -35.01 7.19 20.00
CA ALA A 431 -36.33 7.54 20.54
C ALA A 431 -37.43 6.56 20.07
N THR A 432 -37.39 6.14 18.81
CA THR A 432 -38.32 5.15 18.26
C THR A 432 -38.10 3.79 18.89
N ALA A 433 -36.84 3.33 18.99
CA ALA A 433 -36.50 2.07 19.62
C ALA A 433 -36.97 1.99 21.07
N VAL A 434 -36.73 3.03 21.86
CA VAL A 434 -37.08 3.06 23.29
C VAL A 434 -38.59 3.14 23.50
N ARG A 435 -39.32 3.96 22.71
CA ARG A 435 -40.78 4.01 22.78
C ARG A 435 -41.43 2.69 22.37
N ALA A 436 -40.95 2.07 21.29
CA ALA A 436 -41.39 0.75 20.87
C ALA A 436 -41.10 -0.27 21.99
N GLY A 437 -39.91 -0.23 22.58
CA GLY A 437 -39.52 -1.07 23.71
C GLY A 437 -40.45 -0.96 24.91
N LEU A 438 -40.71 0.25 25.41
CA LEU A 438 -41.62 0.49 26.54
C LEU A 438 -43.04 0.03 26.21
N ALA A 439 -43.52 0.23 24.98
CA ALA A 439 -44.84 -0.19 24.56
C ALA A 439 -44.99 -1.72 24.54
N GLN A 440 -43.93 -2.46 24.23
CA GLN A 440 -43.94 -3.94 24.11
C GLN A 440 -43.52 -4.66 25.39
N LEU A 441 -42.84 -3.99 26.32
CA LEU A 441 -42.37 -4.60 27.55
C LEU A 441 -43.56 -5.13 28.38
N ARG A 442 -43.61 -6.45 28.60
CA ARG A 442 -44.66 -7.12 29.40
C ARG A 442 -44.04 -8.19 30.28
N GLY A 443 -44.68 -8.45 31.42
CA GLY A 443 -44.28 -9.52 32.33
C GLY A 443 -42.83 -9.39 32.81
N ALA A 444 -42.05 -10.47 32.69
CA ALA A 444 -40.66 -10.54 33.11
C ALA A 444 -39.65 -10.28 31.97
N ALA A 445 -40.12 -9.88 30.78
CA ALA A 445 -39.24 -9.58 29.66
C ALA A 445 -38.36 -8.37 29.96
N ARG A 446 -37.16 -8.38 29.39
CA ARG A 446 -36.12 -7.36 29.59
C ARG A 446 -35.65 -6.86 28.24
N LEU A 447 -35.20 -5.62 28.18
CA LEU A 447 -34.76 -5.01 26.93
C LEU A 447 -33.51 -4.15 27.16
N GLY A 448 -32.48 -4.38 26.35
CA GLY A 448 -31.31 -3.52 26.29
C GLY A 448 -31.34 -2.69 25.01
N VAL A 449 -31.05 -1.39 25.10
CA VAL A 449 -30.98 -0.50 23.94
C VAL A 449 -29.66 0.26 23.96
N THR A 450 -28.92 0.20 22.86
CA THR A 450 -27.76 1.05 22.61
C THR A 450 -27.83 1.66 21.21
N ILE A 451 -26.89 2.54 20.89
CA ILE A 451 -26.63 2.95 19.52
C ILE A 451 -25.30 2.39 19.10
N ALA A 452 -25.26 1.93 17.86
CA ALA A 452 -24.03 1.51 17.23
C ALA A 452 -24.10 1.67 15.72
N GLU A 453 -22.91 1.69 15.15
CA GLU A 453 -22.74 1.54 13.72
C GLU A 453 -22.94 0.07 13.34
N VAL A 454 -23.89 -0.19 12.43
CA VAL A 454 -24.26 -1.54 11.99
C VAL A 454 -24.38 -1.60 10.45
N PRO A 455 -24.02 -2.73 9.82
CA PRO A 455 -24.22 -2.92 8.38
C PRO A 455 -25.68 -2.77 7.95
N ARG A 456 -25.92 -2.07 6.83
CA ARG A 456 -27.27 -1.83 6.30
C ARG A 456 -27.94 -3.05 5.70
N ASP A 457 -27.18 -4.00 5.16
CA ASP A 457 -27.76 -5.08 4.34
C ASP A 457 -27.71 -6.46 4.99
N GLU A 458 -27.28 -6.54 6.26
CA GLU A 458 -27.11 -7.81 6.95
C GLU A 458 -28.24 -8.15 7.91
N THR A 459 -28.51 -9.45 7.97
CA THR A 459 -29.43 -10.04 8.93
C THR A 459 -28.70 -10.72 10.09
N GLU A 460 -27.39 -10.98 9.98
CA GLU A 460 -26.54 -11.45 11.08
C GLU A 460 -25.56 -10.34 11.45
N LEU A 461 -25.44 -10.01 12.73
CA LEU A 461 -24.67 -8.86 13.21
C LEU A 461 -23.73 -9.30 14.34
N ASP A 462 -22.44 -9.07 14.17
CA ASP A 462 -21.41 -9.31 15.20
C ASP A 462 -20.65 -8.01 15.52
N ALA A 463 -21.41 -6.95 15.83
CA ALA A 463 -20.86 -5.63 16.16
C ALA A 463 -20.83 -5.41 17.68
N TYR A 464 -19.87 -4.61 18.17
CA TYR A 464 -19.74 -4.26 19.59
C TYR A 464 -21.06 -3.75 20.21
N GLY A 465 -21.82 -2.95 19.45
CA GLY A 465 -23.14 -2.47 19.88
C GLY A 465 -24.18 -3.56 20.11
N VAL A 466 -24.13 -4.64 19.34
CA VAL A 466 -25.03 -5.79 19.49
C VAL A 466 -24.72 -6.51 20.80
N VAL A 467 -23.43 -6.74 21.08
CA VAL A 467 -22.96 -7.32 22.35
C VAL A 467 -23.37 -6.45 23.53
N THR A 468 -23.22 -5.13 23.42
CA THR A 468 -23.62 -4.17 24.46
C THR A 468 -25.13 -4.18 24.71
N ALA A 469 -25.97 -4.19 23.67
CA ALA A 469 -27.42 -4.29 23.82
C ALA A 469 -27.83 -5.59 24.51
N ILE A 470 -27.23 -6.72 24.13
CA ILE A 470 -27.48 -8.04 24.74
C ILE A 470 -27.07 -8.02 26.22
N ALA A 471 -25.87 -7.51 26.53
CA ALA A 471 -25.38 -7.43 27.90
C ALA A 471 -26.28 -6.56 28.80
N LEU A 472 -26.77 -5.42 28.29
CA LEU A 472 -27.75 -4.58 28.97
C LEU A 472 -29.02 -5.36 29.29
N ALA A 473 -29.57 -6.08 28.32
CA ALA A 473 -30.81 -6.85 28.48
C ALA A 473 -30.66 -8.00 29.49
N ASP A 474 -29.51 -8.67 29.46
CA ASP A 474 -29.21 -9.81 30.33
C ASP A 474 -28.98 -9.39 31.78
N GLN A 475 -28.52 -8.16 32.00
CA GLN A 475 -28.29 -7.59 33.33
C GLN A 475 -29.49 -6.77 33.86
N ALA A 476 -30.40 -6.37 32.98
CA ALA A 476 -31.57 -5.58 33.35
C ALA A 476 -32.48 -6.29 34.36
N ALA A 477 -33.14 -5.51 35.21
CA ALA A 477 -34.17 -6.02 36.11
C ALA A 477 -35.38 -6.55 35.29
N PRO A 478 -36.09 -7.59 35.76
CA PRO A 478 -37.31 -8.07 35.09
C PRO A 478 -38.31 -6.95 34.84
N GLY A 479 -38.87 -6.86 33.63
CA GLY A 479 -39.81 -5.80 33.27
C GLY A 479 -39.16 -4.42 33.17
N SER A 480 -37.85 -4.33 32.88
CA SER A 480 -37.17 -3.06 32.64
C SER A 480 -36.46 -2.98 31.29
N LEU A 481 -36.34 -1.75 30.79
CA LEU A 481 -35.57 -1.38 29.60
C LEU A 481 -34.35 -0.59 30.05
N TRP A 482 -33.15 -1.12 29.83
CA TRP A 482 -31.89 -0.46 30.15
C TRP A 482 -31.22 0.08 28.89
N LEU A 483 -30.55 1.22 29.03
CA LEU A 483 -29.91 1.93 27.93
C LEU A 483 -28.58 2.58 28.35
N THR A 484 -27.69 2.78 27.38
CA THR A 484 -26.40 3.45 27.58
C THR A 484 -26.54 4.96 27.76
N SER A 485 -25.51 5.63 28.30
CA SER A 485 -25.42 7.10 28.35
C SER A 485 -25.63 7.77 27.00
N ALA A 486 -25.09 7.20 25.92
CA ALA A 486 -25.25 7.70 24.56
C ALA A 486 -26.73 7.74 24.13
N VAL A 487 -27.49 6.68 24.42
CA VAL A 487 -28.94 6.66 24.15
C VAL A 487 -29.64 7.71 24.99
N ARG A 488 -29.34 7.80 26.30
CA ARG A 488 -29.93 8.80 27.21
C ARG A 488 -29.74 10.22 26.66
N ASP A 489 -28.53 10.55 26.23
CA ASP A 489 -28.21 11.91 25.77
C ASP A 489 -28.97 12.27 24.49
N LEU A 490 -29.18 11.29 23.61
CA LEU A 490 -29.97 11.46 22.40
C LEU A 490 -31.49 11.46 22.66
N LEU A 491 -31.93 11.06 23.85
CA LEU A 491 -33.32 11.15 24.28
C LEU A 491 -33.68 12.50 24.92
N ALA A 492 -32.73 13.42 25.13
CA ALA A 492 -32.94 14.66 25.88
C ALA A 492 -34.13 15.52 25.41
N SER A 493 -34.47 15.49 24.12
CA SER A 493 -35.62 16.20 23.52
C SER A 493 -36.83 15.32 23.20
N SER A 494 -36.77 14.02 23.53
CA SER A 494 -37.76 13.02 23.12
C SER A 494 -38.93 12.84 24.10
N GLY A 495 -38.86 13.46 25.29
CA GLY A 495 -39.86 13.30 26.35
C GLY A 495 -39.84 11.95 27.07
N VAL A 496 -38.86 11.07 26.77
CA VAL A 496 -38.62 9.83 27.52
C VAL A 496 -37.90 10.18 28.83
N VAL A 497 -38.42 9.69 29.94
CA VAL A 497 -37.79 9.86 31.26
C VAL A 497 -36.85 8.69 31.52
N THR A 498 -35.65 8.98 32.02
CA THR A 498 -34.65 7.98 32.36
C THR A 498 -34.16 8.14 33.79
N GLU A 499 -33.97 7.04 34.52
CA GLU A 499 -33.35 7.01 35.84
C GLU A 499 -31.99 6.30 35.79
N PHE A 500 -31.03 6.74 36.60
CA PHE A 500 -29.74 6.06 36.71
C PHE A 500 -29.93 4.68 37.35
N ALA A 501 -29.48 3.62 36.68
CA ALA A 501 -29.65 2.24 37.10
C ALA A 501 -28.36 1.59 37.63
N GLY A 502 -27.22 2.28 37.53
CA GLY A 502 -25.92 1.85 38.07
C GLY A 502 -24.79 1.92 37.05
N GLU A 503 -23.63 1.37 37.42
CA GLU A 503 -22.53 1.13 36.49
C GLU A 503 -22.44 -0.37 36.21
N GLN A 504 -22.35 -0.73 34.93
CA GLN A 504 -22.32 -2.13 34.49
C GLN A 504 -21.20 -2.35 33.50
N VAL A 505 -20.59 -3.53 33.57
CA VAL A 505 -19.65 -3.96 32.53
C VAL A 505 -20.47 -4.44 31.34
N VAL A 506 -20.49 -3.62 30.30
CA VAL A 506 -21.17 -3.90 29.03
C VAL A 506 -20.10 -3.83 27.92
N GLY A 507 -19.98 -4.89 27.11
CA GLY A 507 -18.97 -4.98 26.06
C GLY A 507 -17.52 -5.25 26.53
N GLY A 508 -17.26 -5.47 27.82
CA GLY A 508 -16.04 -6.16 28.30
C GLY A 508 -14.76 -5.34 28.52
N VAL A 509 -14.80 -4.00 28.51
CA VAL A 509 -13.58 -3.18 28.65
C VAL A 509 -13.56 -2.36 29.95
N GLU A 510 -14.62 -1.60 30.25
CA GLU A 510 -14.76 -0.79 31.49
C GLU A 510 -16.24 -0.68 31.93
N PRO A 511 -16.54 -0.45 33.23
CA PRO A 511 -17.89 -0.17 33.70
C PRO A 511 -18.45 1.11 33.07
N GLN A 512 -19.70 1.05 32.58
CA GLN A 512 -20.39 2.20 31.98
C GLN A 512 -21.66 2.52 32.77
N ALA A 513 -21.98 3.81 32.87
CA ALA A 513 -23.24 4.27 33.42
C ALA A 513 -24.42 3.78 32.57
N VAL A 514 -25.35 3.06 33.19
CA VAL A 514 -26.57 2.57 32.57
C VAL A 514 -27.80 3.24 33.17
N PHE A 515 -28.82 3.41 32.34
CA PHE A 515 -30.06 4.09 32.72
C PHE A 515 -31.24 3.18 32.42
N ARG A 516 -32.29 3.28 33.24
CA ARG A 516 -33.57 2.65 32.96
C ARG A 516 -34.52 3.66 32.36
N ALA A 517 -35.19 3.30 31.28
CA ALA A 517 -36.29 4.10 30.73
C ALA A 517 -37.59 3.84 31.52
N LEU A 518 -38.34 4.92 31.77
CA LEU A 518 -39.60 4.92 32.54
C LEU A 518 -40.83 5.10 31.66
#